data_AF-X1JHJ5-F1
#
_entry.id   AF-X1JHJ5-F1
#
_cell.length_a   1.000
_cell.length_b   1.000
_cell.length_c   1.000
_cell.angle_alpha   90.00
_cell.angle_beta   90.00
_cell.angle_gamma   90.00
#
_symmetry.space_group_name_H-M   'P 1'
#
loop_
_entity.id
_entity.type
_entity.pdbx_description
1 polymer ?
#
loop_
_entity_poly.entity_id
_entity_poly.type
_entity_poly.pdbx_seq_one_letter_code
_entity_poly.pdbx_strand_id
1 'polypeptide(L)'
;QDRAKEVKLIFKAPSLGIIKAPHFSLAVKQYLLERYGESTVQSGGLRVITTLDWELQQIAEEVVVQGAKRNEELYNGKNAALIAQDPQTGEVLAMVGSRDYFDEEIDGNFNVATQGLRQPGSALKPFVYLVAFKKGFYPESVFLMSQLSLFRVTQTAQ
;
A
#
# COMPACT_ATOMS: atom_id res chain seq x y z
N GLN A 1 39.45 -36.96 1.23
CA GLN A 1 39.03 -35.60 0.86
C GLN A 1 37.63 -35.32 1.40
N ASP A 2 37.32 -35.83 2.60
CA ASP A 2 35.91 -36.06 3.00
C ASP A 2 35.47 -35.18 4.18
N ARG A 3 36.39 -34.42 4.78
CA ARG A 3 36.09 -33.47 5.87
C ARG A 3 35.29 -32.25 5.43
N ALA A 4 35.17 -31.98 4.13
CA ALA A 4 34.40 -30.84 3.61
C ALA A 4 32.88 -31.11 3.53
N LYS A 5 32.44 -32.36 3.62
CA LYS A 5 31.01 -32.74 3.46
C LYS A 5 30.18 -32.63 4.74
N GLU A 6 30.81 -32.51 5.91
CA GLU A 6 30.14 -32.46 7.22
C GLU A 6 30.01 -31.04 7.78
N VAL A 7 30.50 -30.02 7.07
CA VAL A 7 30.36 -28.64 7.52
C VAL A 7 28.95 -28.15 7.20
N LYS A 8 28.12 -28.03 8.24
CA LYS A 8 26.81 -27.37 8.14
C LYS A 8 27.05 -25.94 7.66
N LEU A 9 26.67 -25.66 6.41
CA LEU A 9 26.81 -24.33 5.83
C LEU A 9 25.92 -23.36 6.60
N ILE A 10 26.53 -22.55 7.46
CA ILE A 10 25.86 -21.40 8.06
C ILE A 10 25.94 -20.29 7.03
N PHE A 11 24.91 -20.20 6.20
CA PHE A 11 24.76 -19.07 5.30
C PHE A 11 24.56 -17.83 6.16
N LYS A 12 25.50 -16.89 6.08
CA LYS A 12 25.31 -15.57 6.63
C LYS A 12 24.15 -14.95 5.84
N ALA A 13 23.04 -14.64 6.52
CA ALA A 13 21.96 -13.91 5.89
C ALA A 13 22.57 -12.68 5.19
N PRO A 14 22.16 -12.38 3.95
CA PRO A 14 22.65 -11.19 3.28
C PRO A 14 22.42 -10.01 4.21
N SER A 15 23.51 -9.37 4.66
CA SER A 15 23.38 -8.09 5.34
C SER A 15 23.04 -7.08 4.26
N LEU A 16 21.75 -6.98 3.92
CA LEU A 16 21.20 -5.73 3.45
C LEU A 16 21.62 -4.74 4.55
N GLY A 17 22.45 -3.75 4.21
CA GLY A 17 22.79 -2.70 5.18
C GLY A 17 21.50 -2.04 5.70
N ILE A 18 21.61 -1.00 6.53
CA ILE A 18 20.43 -0.23 6.93
C ILE A 18 19.81 0.39 5.66
N ILE A 19 18.78 -0.24 5.09
CA ILE A 19 18.04 0.27 3.94
C ILE A 19 17.00 1.22 4.49
N LYS A 20 17.13 2.48 4.13
CA LYS A 20 16.11 3.50 4.38
C LYS A 20 14.95 3.30 3.41
N ALA A 21 13.71 3.50 3.89
CA ALA A 21 12.50 3.44 3.08
C ALA A 21 12.46 2.17 2.18
N PRO A 22 12.50 0.95 2.75
CA PRO A 22 12.75 -0.27 1.98
C PRO A 22 11.71 -0.50 0.88
N HIS A 23 10.42 -0.28 1.17
CA HIS A 23 9.34 -0.37 0.20
C HIS A 23 9.53 0.58 -0.99
N PHE A 24 9.84 1.85 -0.72
CA PHE A 24 10.09 2.85 -1.77
C PHE A 24 11.34 2.50 -2.59
N SER A 25 12.46 2.23 -1.91
CA SER A 25 13.76 1.96 -2.55
C SER A 25 13.69 0.75 -3.47
N LEU A 26 12.99 -0.31 -3.06
CA LEU A 26 12.80 -1.50 -3.87
C LEU A 26 11.80 -1.29 -5.00
N ALA A 27 10.75 -0.49 -4.81
CA ALA A 27 9.85 -0.10 -5.88
C ALA A 27 10.59 0.69 -6.98
N VAL A 28 11.47 1.62 -6.60
CA VAL A 28 12.34 2.35 -7.56
C VAL A 28 13.28 1.39 -8.28
N LYS A 29 13.94 0.47 -7.55
CA LYS A 29 14.80 -0.54 -8.16
C LYS A 29 14.04 -1.38 -9.19
N GLN A 30 12.84 -1.85 -8.85
CA GLN A 30 12.00 -2.65 -9.73
C GLN A 30 11.61 -1.86 -10.99
N TYR A 31 11.18 -0.61 -10.83
CA TYR A 31 10.87 0.28 -11.95
C TYR A 31 12.06 0.46 -12.91
N LEU A 32 13.27 0.65 -12.36
CA LEU A 32 14.48 0.79 -13.16
C LEU A 32 14.85 -0.50 -13.89
N LEU A 33 14.68 -1.66 -13.25
CA LEU A 33 14.91 -2.97 -13.87
C LEU A 33 13.99 -3.18 -15.06
N GLU A 34 12.70 -2.87 -14.90
CA GLU A 34 11.70 -2.98 -15.98
C GLU A 34 12.00 -2.04 -17.14
N ARG A 35 12.50 -0.83 -16.86
CA ARG A 35 12.73 0.19 -17.87
C ARG A 35 14.08 0.10 -18.59
N TYR A 36 15.14 -0.25 -17.87
CA TYR A 36 16.53 -0.16 -18.36
C TYR A 36 17.24 -1.52 -18.43
N GLY A 37 16.60 -2.59 -17.94
CA GLY A 37 17.16 -3.93 -17.93
C GLY A 37 18.14 -4.18 -16.78
N GLU A 38 18.36 -5.46 -16.49
CA GLU A 38 19.11 -5.92 -15.32
C GLU A 38 20.59 -5.53 -15.37
N SER A 39 21.24 -5.70 -16.52
CA SER A 39 22.66 -5.41 -16.69
C SER A 39 23.00 -3.94 -16.41
N THR A 40 22.18 -3.02 -16.91
CA THR A 40 22.35 -1.58 -16.72
C THR A 40 22.19 -1.20 -15.25
N VAL A 41 21.17 -1.73 -14.59
CA VAL A 41 20.86 -1.37 -13.19
C VAL A 41 21.88 -1.96 -12.22
N GLN A 42 22.35 -3.18 -12.45
CA GLN A 42 23.29 -3.85 -11.55
C GLN A 42 24.75 -3.42 -11.76
N SER A 43 25.16 -3.19 -13.01
CA SER A 43 26.58 -2.99 -13.36
C SER A 43 26.87 -1.64 -14.00
N GLY A 44 25.86 -0.82 -14.28
CA GLY A 44 26.02 0.47 -14.98
C GLY A 44 26.47 1.64 -14.10
N GLY A 45 26.64 1.44 -12.78
CA GLY A 45 27.11 2.49 -11.87
C GLY A 45 26.17 3.69 -11.74
N LEU A 46 24.85 3.46 -11.88
CA LEU A 46 23.86 4.54 -11.89
C LEU A 46 23.82 5.30 -10.56
N ARG A 47 23.74 6.64 -10.66
CA ARG A 47 23.34 7.50 -9.54
C ARG A 47 21.89 7.91 -9.74
N VAL A 48 21.02 7.42 -8.85
CA VAL A 48 19.57 7.66 -8.92
C VAL A 48 19.20 8.73 -7.90
N ILE A 49 18.57 9.81 -8.36
CA ILE A 49 17.95 10.83 -7.52
C ILE A 49 16.44 10.59 -7.60
N THR A 50 15.78 10.47 -6.46
CA THR A 50 14.36 10.14 -6.36
C THR A 50 13.56 11.31 -5.80
N THR A 51 12.24 11.16 -5.80
CA THR A 51 11.27 12.11 -5.24
C THR A 51 11.02 11.91 -3.74
N LEU A 52 11.72 10.95 -3.12
CA LEU A 52 11.51 10.61 -1.71
C LEU A 52 11.79 11.83 -0.84
N ASP A 53 10.76 12.29 -0.13
CA ASP A 53 10.91 13.24 0.95
C ASP A 53 11.17 12.45 2.23
N TRP A 54 12.37 12.62 2.80
CA TRP A 54 12.80 11.82 3.94
C TRP A 54 12.01 12.14 5.21
N GLU A 55 11.60 13.39 5.42
CA GLU A 55 10.84 13.78 6.60
C GLU A 55 9.41 13.20 6.52
N LEU A 56 8.76 13.33 5.36
CA LEU A 56 7.45 12.74 5.14
C LEU A 56 7.48 11.22 5.22
N GLN A 57 8.54 10.57 4.75
CA GLN A 57 8.71 9.13 4.87
C GLN A 57 8.78 8.68 6.33
N GLN A 58 9.52 9.38 7.20
CA GLN A 58 9.60 9.05 8.61
C GLN A 58 8.24 9.20 9.30
N ILE A 59 7.51 10.26 9.00
CA ILE A 59 6.14 10.46 9.49
C ILE A 59 5.24 9.32 9.01
N ALA A 60 5.31 8.97 7.72
CA ALA A 60 4.54 7.88 7.13
C ALA A 60 4.80 6.53 7.83
N GLU A 61 6.06 6.20 8.09
CA GLU A 61 6.44 4.96 8.80
C GLU A 61 5.87 4.95 10.22
N GLU A 62 5.98 6.06 10.95
CA GLU A 62 5.44 6.18 12.31
C GLU A 62 3.92 5.98 12.34
N VAL A 63 3.17 6.69 11.50
CA VAL A 63 1.70 6.62 11.52
C VAL A 63 1.17 5.26 11.06
N VAL A 64 1.86 4.58 10.12
CA VAL A 64 1.50 3.22 9.71
C VAL A 64 1.70 2.24 10.86
N VAL A 65 2.82 2.32 11.58
CA VAL A 65 3.07 1.49 12.77
C VAL A 65 1.99 1.71 13.83
N GLN A 66 1.71 2.98 14.17
CA GLN A 66 0.72 3.32 15.19
C GLN A 66 -0.70 2.89 14.77
N GLY A 67 -1.07 3.15 13.53
CA GLY A 67 -2.37 2.78 12.97
C GLY A 67 -2.58 1.26 12.91
N ALA A 68 -1.55 0.51 12.50
CA ALA A 68 -1.60 -0.96 12.47
C ALA A 68 -1.74 -1.55 13.88
N LYS A 69 -0.99 -1.06 14.87
CA LYS A 69 -1.12 -1.51 16.27
C LYS A 69 -2.54 -1.28 16.81
N ARG A 70 -3.07 -0.07 16.61
CA ARG A 70 -4.45 0.26 16.98
C ARG A 70 -5.46 -0.67 16.31
N ASN A 71 -5.30 -0.93 15.01
CA ASN A 71 -6.24 -1.76 14.26
C ASN A 71 -6.13 -3.25 14.58
N GLU A 72 -4.95 -3.72 15.00
CA GLU A 72 -4.77 -5.08 15.50
C GLU A 72 -5.61 -5.29 16.76
N GLU A 73 -5.57 -4.35 17.71
CA GLU A 73 -6.37 -4.41 18.95
C GLU A 73 -7.88 -4.30 18.69
N LEU A 74 -8.30 -3.38 17.82
CA LEU A 74 -9.73 -3.09 17.61
C LEU A 74 -10.41 -4.04 16.61
N TYR A 75 -9.69 -4.49 15.59
CA TYR A 75 -10.26 -5.12 14.40
C TYR A 75 -9.47 -6.34 13.90
N ASN A 76 -8.44 -6.78 14.63
CA ASN A 76 -7.52 -7.85 14.21
C ASN A 76 -6.83 -7.53 12.86
N GLY A 77 -6.66 -6.24 12.55
CA GLY A 77 -5.99 -5.75 11.34
C GLY A 77 -4.50 -5.54 11.58
N LYS A 78 -3.68 -6.55 11.25
CA LYS A 78 -2.26 -6.60 11.64
C LYS A 78 -1.30 -5.74 10.82
N ASN A 79 -1.72 -5.26 9.65
CA ASN A 79 -0.84 -4.57 8.72
C ASN A 79 -1.55 -3.36 8.09
N ALA A 80 -0.78 -2.40 7.60
CA ALA A 80 -1.27 -1.18 6.99
C ALA A 80 -0.25 -0.66 5.96
N ALA A 81 -0.72 0.20 5.05
CA ALA A 81 0.09 0.79 4.02
C ALA A 81 -0.32 2.25 3.77
N LEU A 82 0.62 3.04 3.26
CA LEU A 82 0.46 4.46 2.98
C LEU A 82 1.27 4.86 1.75
N ILE A 83 0.67 5.69 0.89
CA ILE A 83 1.36 6.45 -0.16
C ILE A 83 1.02 7.92 0.02
N ALA A 84 2.04 8.77 0.00
CA ALA A 84 1.87 10.21 -0.14
C ALA A 84 2.31 10.62 -1.54
N GLN A 85 1.47 11.36 -2.25
CA GLN A 85 1.71 11.81 -3.62
C GLN A 85 1.47 13.30 -3.74
N ASP A 86 2.33 14.00 -4.50
CA ASP A 86 2.08 15.36 -4.93
C ASP A 86 0.92 15.38 -5.95
N PRO A 87 -0.18 16.12 -5.71
CA PRO A 87 -1.35 16.10 -6.60
C PRO A 87 -1.15 16.87 -7.90
N GLN A 88 -0.14 17.74 -8.00
CA GLN A 88 0.16 18.53 -9.19
C GLN A 88 1.12 17.78 -10.12
N THR A 89 2.17 17.18 -9.56
CA THR A 89 3.22 16.50 -10.33
C THR A 89 2.99 14.99 -10.45
N GLY A 90 2.23 14.40 -9.51
CA GLY A 90 2.07 12.95 -9.41
C GLY A 90 3.29 12.25 -8.78
N GLU A 91 4.25 12.99 -8.25
CA GLU A 91 5.44 12.42 -7.62
C GLU A 91 5.10 11.70 -6.32
N VAL A 92 5.65 10.49 -6.13
CA VAL A 92 5.50 9.75 -4.86
C VAL A 92 6.54 10.27 -3.88
N LEU A 93 6.08 10.89 -2.80
CA LEU A 93 6.94 11.53 -1.79
C LEU A 93 7.27 10.59 -0.64
N ALA A 94 6.36 9.69 -0.29
CA ALA A 94 6.55 8.65 0.71
C ALA A 94 5.79 7.38 0.32
N MET A 95 6.35 6.21 0.65
CA MET A 95 5.72 4.91 0.42
C MET A 95 6.07 3.94 1.54
N VAL A 96 5.03 3.40 2.16
CA VAL A 96 5.11 2.38 3.21
C VAL A 96 4.16 1.26 2.84
N GLY A 97 4.70 0.07 2.57
CA GLY A 97 3.93 -1.10 2.16
C GLY A 97 3.50 -2.01 3.31
N SER A 98 4.04 -1.82 4.50
CA SER A 98 3.73 -2.61 5.70
C SER A 98 4.14 -1.86 6.96
N ARG A 99 3.63 -2.27 8.13
CA ARG A 99 4.04 -1.69 9.42
C ARG A 99 5.49 -1.98 9.81
N ASP A 100 6.06 -3.07 9.33
CA ASP A 100 7.47 -3.42 9.52
C ASP A 100 7.89 -4.25 8.30
N TYR A 101 8.91 -3.80 7.59
CA TYR A 101 9.42 -4.47 6.39
C TYR A 101 10.09 -5.82 6.71
N PHE A 102 10.69 -5.95 7.90
CA PHE A 102 11.47 -7.12 8.28
C PHE A 102 10.68 -8.13 9.12
N ASP A 103 9.42 -7.83 9.44
CA ASP A 103 8.53 -8.73 10.18
C ASP A 103 7.95 -9.80 9.23
N GLU A 104 8.49 -11.02 9.31
CA GLU A 104 8.05 -12.16 8.50
C GLU A 104 6.65 -12.67 8.90
N GLU A 105 6.16 -12.42 10.12
CA GLU A 105 4.86 -12.94 10.56
C GLU A 105 3.68 -12.25 9.87
N ILE A 106 3.89 -11.04 9.34
CA ILE A 106 2.88 -10.23 8.65
C ILE A 106 3.15 -10.07 7.15
N ASP A 107 4.08 -10.87 6.60
CA ASP A 107 4.62 -10.71 5.26
C ASP A 107 5.15 -9.29 5.02
N GLY A 108 5.97 -8.78 5.95
CA GLY A 108 6.40 -7.38 5.99
C GLY A 108 7.08 -6.86 4.73
N ASN A 109 7.77 -7.74 4.00
CA ASN A 109 8.43 -7.40 2.74
C ASN A 109 7.47 -7.26 1.55
N PHE A 110 6.21 -7.69 1.69
CA PHE A 110 5.18 -7.51 0.69
C PHE A 110 4.71 -6.06 0.68
N ASN A 111 4.82 -5.40 -0.47
CA ASN A 111 4.44 -4.00 -0.58
C ASN A 111 2.94 -3.89 -0.85
N VAL A 112 2.13 -3.86 0.23
CA VAL A 112 0.66 -3.76 0.13
C VAL A 112 0.24 -2.52 -0.64
N ALA A 113 1.01 -1.43 -0.58
CA ALA A 113 0.70 -0.17 -1.24
C ALA A 113 0.61 -0.29 -2.77
N THR A 114 1.37 -1.21 -3.38
CA THR A 114 1.43 -1.40 -4.83
C THR A 114 0.93 -2.77 -5.29
N GLN A 115 1.04 -3.79 -4.45
CA GLN A 115 0.73 -5.18 -4.79
C GLN A 115 -0.56 -5.68 -4.10
N GLY A 116 -0.98 -5.02 -3.02
CA GLY A 116 -2.09 -5.45 -2.18
C GLY A 116 -3.45 -5.02 -2.71
N LEU A 117 -3.95 -5.69 -3.76
CA LEU A 117 -5.30 -5.42 -4.29
C LEU A 117 -6.37 -5.67 -3.21
N ARG A 118 -7.16 -4.64 -2.91
CA ARG A 118 -8.27 -4.68 -1.93
C ARG A 118 -9.48 -3.94 -2.47
N GLN A 119 -10.66 -4.28 -1.95
CA GLN A 119 -11.88 -3.53 -2.25
C GLN A 119 -11.81 -2.15 -1.57
N PRO A 120 -11.96 -1.04 -2.32
CA PRO A 120 -11.85 0.31 -1.76
C PRO A 120 -13.08 0.71 -0.90
N GLY A 121 -14.18 -0.05 -1.00
CA GLY A 121 -15.42 0.24 -0.29
C GLY A 121 -15.96 1.64 -0.60
N SER A 122 -16.41 2.35 0.43
CA SER A 122 -16.97 3.71 0.27
C SER A 122 -15.98 4.74 -0.26
N ALA A 123 -14.67 4.48 -0.25
CA ALA A 123 -13.67 5.37 -0.84
C ALA A 123 -13.83 5.54 -2.37
N LEU A 124 -14.57 4.64 -3.04
CA LEU A 124 -14.87 4.76 -4.46
C LEU A 124 -15.96 5.81 -4.77
N LYS A 125 -16.76 6.21 -3.78
CA LYS A 125 -17.93 7.07 -3.98
C LYS A 125 -17.63 8.39 -4.71
N PRO A 126 -16.54 9.13 -4.44
CA PRO A 126 -16.23 10.35 -5.18
C PRO A 126 -16.23 10.17 -6.70
N PHE A 127 -15.77 9.02 -7.20
CA PHE A 127 -15.82 8.70 -8.64
C PHE A 127 -17.25 8.44 -9.13
N VAL A 128 -18.10 7.82 -8.31
CA VAL A 128 -19.52 7.63 -8.62
C VAL A 128 -20.22 9.00 -8.71
N TYR A 129 -19.95 9.90 -7.77
CA TYR A 129 -20.47 11.26 -7.79
C TYR A 129 -19.93 12.07 -8.98
N LEU A 130 -18.66 11.90 -9.36
CA LEU A 130 -18.11 12.52 -10.56
C LEU A 130 -18.90 12.13 -11.82
N VAL A 131 -19.26 10.85 -11.96
CA VAL A 131 -20.11 10.40 -13.08
C VAL A 131 -21.52 11.00 -12.99
N ALA A 132 -22.08 11.14 -11.80
CA ALA A 132 -23.38 11.79 -11.61
C ALA A 132 -23.33 13.27 -12.03
N PHE A 133 -22.29 14.00 -11.63
CA PHE A 133 -22.09 15.39 -12.04
C PHE A 133 -21.92 15.52 -13.56
N LYS A 134 -21.18 14.62 -14.20
CA LYS A 134 -21.08 14.57 -15.67
C LYS A 134 -22.41 14.29 -16.36
N LYS A 135 -23.37 13.68 -15.66
CA LYS A 135 -24.73 13.43 -16.15
C LYS A 135 -25.71 14.57 -15.83
N GLY A 136 -25.26 15.68 -15.27
CA GLY A 136 -26.10 16.84 -14.94
C GLY A 136 -26.83 16.73 -13.61
N PHE A 137 -26.47 15.77 -12.75
CA PHE A 137 -26.87 15.82 -11.34
C PHE A 137 -25.98 16.82 -10.60
N TYR A 138 -26.51 17.43 -9.55
CA TYR A 138 -25.83 18.43 -8.73
C TYR A 138 -25.99 18.09 -7.25
N PRO A 139 -25.21 18.69 -6.34
CA PRO A 139 -25.35 18.44 -4.89
C PRO A 139 -26.78 18.61 -4.35
N GLU A 140 -27.60 19.46 -4.98
CA GLU A 140 -29.00 19.71 -4.64
C GLU A 140 -29.97 18.66 -5.21
N SER A 141 -29.49 17.77 -6.09
CA SER A 141 -30.31 16.69 -6.65
C SER A 141 -30.76 15.75 -5.54
N VAL A 142 -32.07 15.64 -5.36
CA VAL A 142 -32.66 14.77 -4.35
C VAL A 142 -32.73 13.34 -4.88
N PHE A 143 -31.99 12.45 -4.25
CA PHE A 143 -32.11 11.01 -4.47
C PHE A 143 -32.91 10.41 -3.31
N LEU A 144 -34.03 9.74 -3.62
CA LEU A 144 -34.73 8.94 -2.62
C LEU A 144 -33.89 7.71 -2.29
N MET A 145 -33.34 7.65 -1.08
CA MET A 145 -32.79 6.42 -0.53
C MET A 145 -33.92 5.65 0.18
N SER A 146 -34.78 4.99 -0.59
CA SER A 146 -35.78 4.09 0.00
C SER A 146 -35.10 2.78 0.41
N GLN A 147 -35.30 2.34 1.66
CA GLN A 147 -35.04 0.93 1.99
C GLN A 147 -35.94 0.03 1.15
N LEU A 148 -35.41 -1.11 0.71
CA LEU A 148 -36.21 -2.16 0.10
C LEU A 148 -37.30 -2.59 1.09
N SER A 149 -38.53 -2.16 0.86
CA SER A 149 -39.70 -2.70 1.55
C SER A 149 -40.07 -4.01 0.87
N LEU A 150 -39.60 -5.15 1.41
CA LEU A 150 -39.88 -6.47 0.84
C LEU A 150 -41.35 -6.89 0.96
N PHE A 151 -42.12 -6.33 1.90
CA PHE A 151 -43.54 -6.65 2.08
C PHE A 151 -44.34 -5.46 2.59
N ARG A 152 -45.64 -5.45 2.26
CA ARG A 152 -46.64 -4.55 2.82
C ARG A 152 -47.70 -5.42 3.48
N VAL A 153 -47.82 -5.36 4.81
CA VAL A 153 -48.90 -6.01 5.54
C VAL A 153 -50.06 -5.02 5.63
N THR A 154 -51.15 -5.30 4.94
CA THR A 154 -52.43 -4.60 5.15
C THR A 154 -53.32 -5.48 6.01
N GLN A 155 -53.67 -5.00 7.20
CA GLN A 155 -54.74 -5.59 7.99
C GLN A 155 -56.07 -5.08 7.43
N THR A 156 -56.81 -5.93 6.73
CA THR A 156 -58.24 -5.68 6.47
C THR A 156 -58.96 -5.78 7.80
N ALA A 157 -59.60 -4.68 8.22
CA ALA A 157 -60.49 -4.68 9.36
C ALA A 157 -61.79 -5.41 9.00
N GLN A 158 -62.07 -6.47 9.77
CA GLN A 158 -63.29 -7.28 9.93
C GLN A 158 -63.82 -8.04 8.70
#